data_AF-A0A959EUP5-F1
#
_entry.id   AF-A0A959EUP5-F1
#
_cell.length_a   1.000
_cell.length_b   1.000
_cell.length_c   1.000
_cell.angle_alpha   90.00
_cell.angle_beta   90.00
_cell.angle_gamma   90.00
#
_symmetry.space_group_name_H-M   'P 1'
#
loop_
_entity.id
_entity.type
_entity.pdbx_description
1 polymer ?
#
loop_
_entity_poly.entity_id
_entity_poly.type
_entity_poly.pdbx_seq_one_letter_code
_entity_poly.pdbx_strand_id
1 'polypeptide(L)'
;MAASLKLLIPKPLLFEDMKLSLAFDRTPNWAKIAFFLLFLSVYSWFKFTYHELWKDEWQAWLMARDMSWKQLLGSLYYEGHPALWYVYLKGWTGLGAAVGWSDVFSLQSAHTLVAAAAYAVLLFRMRLPLWLKIAVLLGYYPLFE
;
A
#
# COMPACT_ATOMS: atom_id res chain seq x y z
N MET A 1 -51.97 3.21 -38.76
CA MET A 1 -50.95 2.21 -38.35
C MET A 1 -49.57 2.79 -38.65
N ALA A 2 -48.88 3.31 -37.63
CA ALA A 2 -47.42 3.50 -37.57
C ALA A 2 -47.11 4.23 -36.24
N ALA A 3 -47.12 3.47 -35.13
CA ALA A 3 -46.59 3.96 -33.87
C ALA A 3 -45.06 4.00 -34.00
N SER A 4 -44.48 5.20 -33.97
CA SER A 4 -43.04 5.41 -33.91
C SER A 4 -42.50 4.81 -32.61
N LEU A 5 -42.03 3.57 -32.68
CA LEU A 5 -41.31 2.88 -31.61
C LEU A 5 -39.99 3.63 -31.38
N LYS A 6 -40.00 4.62 -30.48
CA LYS A 6 -38.76 5.19 -29.93
C LYS A 6 -38.07 4.06 -29.18
N LEU A 7 -37.11 3.43 -29.85
CA LEU A 7 -36.20 2.45 -29.29
C LEU A 7 -35.63 3.04 -28.00
N LEU A 8 -36.02 2.48 -26.86
CA LEU A 8 -35.51 2.84 -25.54
C LEU A 8 -34.10 2.25 -25.41
N ILE A 9 -33.17 2.76 -26.21
CA ILE A 9 -31.75 2.45 -26.05
C ILE A 9 -31.38 3.05 -24.70
N PRO A 10 -31.00 2.26 -23.68
CA PRO A 10 -30.47 2.83 -22.46
C PRO A 10 -29.28 3.71 -22.88
N LYS A 11 -29.33 5.00 -22.51
CA LYS A 11 -28.20 5.90 -22.77
C LYS A 11 -26.93 5.17 -22.32
N PRO A 12 -25.91 5.02 -23.18
CA PRO A 12 -24.63 4.53 -22.69
C PRO A 12 -24.25 5.43 -21.52
N LEU A 13 -23.80 4.84 -20.41
CA LEU A 13 -23.26 5.58 -19.27
C LEU A 13 -22.13 6.45 -19.83
N LEU A 14 -22.45 7.67 -20.21
CA LEU A 14 -21.54 8.54 -20.92
C LEU A 14 -20.55 9.02 -19.86
N PHE A 15 -19.28 9.12 -20.26
CA PHE A 15 -18.19 9.66 -19.43
C PHE A 15 -18.54 10.99 -18.72
N GLU A 16 -19.57 11.70 -19.16
CA GLU A 16 -20.12 12.89 -18.50
C GLU A 16 -20.77 12.63 -17.14
N ASP A 17 -21.46 11.49 -16.95
CA ASP A 17 -22.02 11.11 -15.65
C ASP A 17 -20.90 10.81 -14.63
N MET A 18 -19.75 10.33 -15.13
CA MET A 18 -18.53 10.14 -14.34
C MET A 18 -17.85 11.48 -14.00
N LYS A 19 -17.93 12.49 -14.88
CA LYS A 19 -17.41 13.84 -14.61
C LYS A 19 -18.16 14.54 -13.46
N LEU A 20 -19.45 14.25 -13.27
CA LEU A 20 -20.24 14.82 -12.18
C LEU A 20 -19.85 14.26 -10.79
N SER A 21 -19.20 13.08 -10.74
CA SER A 21 -18.69 12.48 -9.49
C SER A 21 -17.19 12.68 -9.24
N LEU A 22 -16.46 13.28 -10.19
CA LEU A 22 -15.05 13.68 -10.06
C LEU A 22 -14.90 15.05 -9.36
N ALA A 23 -15.80 15.37 -8.42
CA ALA A 23 -15.62 16.51 -7.53
C ALA A 23 -14.28 16.32 -6.78
N PHE A 24 -13.24 16.97 -7.29
CA PHE A 24 -11.93 16.97 -6.67
C PHE A 24 -12.10 17.47 -5.24
N ASP A 25 -11.78 16.56 -4.34
CA ASP A 25 -12.26 16.55 -2.98
C ASP A 25 -11.78 17.79 -2.20
N ARG A 26 -12.71 18.73 -1.99
CA ARG A 26 -12.53 19.94 -1.17
C ARG A 26 -12.66 19.68 0.33
N THR A 27 -12.59 18.44 0.81
CA THR A 27 -12.58 18.20 2.25
C THR A 27 -11.35 18.86 2.89
N PRO A 28 -11.52 19.54 4.04
CA PRO A 28 -10.44 20.24 4.70
C PRO A 28 -9.31 19.27 5.06
N ASN A 29 -8.06 19.73 4.88
CA ASN A 29 -6.87 18.89 5.04
C ASN A 29 -6.80 18.20 6.42
N TRP A 30 -7.30 18.84 7.48
CA TRP A 30 -7.30 18.26 8.83
C TRP A 30 -8.17 17.00 8.96
N ALA A 31 -9.31 16.92 8.26
CA ALA A 31 -10.18 15.75 8.30
C ALA A 31 -9.51 14.56 7.60
N LYS A 32 -8.86 14.82 6.46
CA LYS A 32 -8.06 13.80 5.75
C LYS A 32 -6.87 13.34 6.58
N ILE A 33 -6.18 14.26 7.25
CA ILE A 33 -5.06 13.93 8.15
C ILE A 33 -5.56 13.10 9.33
N ALA A 34 -6.63 13.49 10.00
CA ALA A 34 -7.21 12.75 11.11
C ALA A 34 -7.63 11.34 10.69
N PHE A 35 -8.32 11.21 9.55
CA PHE A 35 -8.66 9.92 8.95
C PHE A 35 -7.42 9.08 8.65
N PHE A 36 -6.39 9.68 8.03
CA PHE A 36 -5.16 8.98 7.69
C PHE A 36 -4.43 8.45 8.95
N LEU A 37 -4.34 9.27 10.00
CA LEU A 37 -3.72 8.88 11.26
C LEU A 37 -4.51 7.76 11.94
N LEU A 38 -5.84 7.86 11.99
CA LEU A 38 -6.70 6.79 12.51
C LEU A 38 -6.52 5.49 11.72
N PHE A 39 -6.61 5.58 10.39
CA PHE A 39 -6.42 4.45 9.50
C PHE A 39 -5.05 3.80 9.71
N LEU A 40 -3.98 4.59 9.70
CA LEU A 40 -2.62 4.09 9.87
C LEU A 40 -2.42 3.43 11.23
N SER A 41 -3.06 3.95 12.29
CA SER A 41 -2.99 3.38 13.63
C SER A 41 -3.68 2.02 13.70
N VAL A 42 -4.88 1.91 13.14
CA VAL A 42 -5.64 0.64 13.08
C VAL A 42 -4.93 -0.39 12.20
N TYR A 43 -4.45 0.03 11.03
CA TYR A 43 -3.65 -0.80 10.12
C TYR A 43 -2.41 -1.35 10.80
N SER A 44 -1.61 -0.48 11.44
CA SER A 44 -0.39 -0.90 12.13
C SER A 44 -0.71 -1.84 13.30
N TRP A 45 -1.72 -1.53 14.10
CA TRP A 45 -2.17 -2.42 15.17
C TRP A 45 -2.52 -3.82 14.64
N PHE A 46 -3.28 -3.89 13.54
CA PHE A 46 -3.68 -5.15 12.95
C PHE A 46 -2.47 -5.93 12.42
N LYS A 47 -1.57 -5.30 11.64
CA LYS A 47 -0.38 -5.96 11.09
C LYS A 47 0.50 -6.52 12.22
N PHE A 48 0.83 -5.71 13.24
CA PHE A 48 1.71 -6.15 14.32
C PHE A 48 1.11 -7.22 15.23
N THR A 49 -0.21 -7.35 15.27
CA THR A 49 -0.89 -8.34 16.14
C THR A 49 -1.22 -9.64 15.40
N TYR A 50 -1.60 -9.56 14.12
CA TYR A 50 -2.20 -10.68 13.40
C TYR A 50 -1.51 -11.05 12.09
N HIS A 51 -0.61 -10.22 11.55
CA HIS A 51 0.07 -10.52 10.29
C HIS A 51 1.08 -11.64 10.48
N GLU A 52 0.85 -12.75 9.78
CA GLU A 52 1.81 -13.84 9.67
C GLU A 52 2.81 -13.52 8.57
N LEU A 53 4.09 -13.58 8.89
CA LEU A 53 5.14 -13.33 7.92
C LEU A 53 5.26 -14.51 6.96
N TRP A 54 5.07 -14.24 5.67
CA TRP A 54 5.11 -15.25 4.62
C TRP A 54 6.53 -15.62 4.22
N LYS A 55 6.66 -16.72 3.47
CA LYS A 55 7.96 -17.31 3.10
C LYS A 55 8.84 -16.33 2.32
N ASP A 56 8.25 -15.58 1.40
CA ASP A 56 8.93 -14.59 0.58
C ASP A 56 9.41 -13.39 1.40
N GLU A 57 8.63 -12.93 2.37
CA GLU A 57 9.05 -11.90 3.33
C GLU A 57 10.26 -12.36 4.16
N TRP A 58 10.19 -13.58 4.71
CA TRP A 58 11.30 -14.16 5.47
C TRP A 58 12.54 -14.41 4.62
N GLN A 59 12.39 -14.91 3.39
CA GLN A 59 13.52 -15.13 2.50
C GLN A 59 14.27 -13.83 2.24
N ALA A 60 13.55 -12.76 1.86
CA ALA A 60 14.17 -11.46 1.60
C ALA A 60 14.85 -10.89 2.86
N TRP A 61 14.21 -11.02 4.02
CA TRP A 61 14.76 -10.59 5.30
C TRP A 61 16.04 -11.34 5.68
N LEU A 62 16.04 -12.68 5.60
CA LEU A 62 17.18 -13.50 5.96
C LEU A 62 18.37 -13.26 5.02
N MET A 63 18.11 -13.11 3.71
CA MET A 63 19.14 -12.72 2.76
C MET A 63 19.77 -11.38 3.12
N ALA A 64 18.93 -10.37 3.41
CA ALA A 64 19.40 -9.07 3.83
C ALA A 64 20.19 -9.17 5.15
N ARG A 65 19.70 -9.89 6.15
CA ARG A 65 20.36 -9.99 7.47
C ARG A 65 21.72 -10.69 7.38
N ASP A 66 21.76 -11.86 6.73
CA ASP A 66 22.86 -12.82 6.89
C ASP A 66 23.94 -12.69 5.81
N MET A 67 23.61 -12.19 4.60
CA MET A 67 24.59 -12.06 3.52
C MET A 67 25.42 -10.78 3.64
N SER A 68 26.71 -10.85 3.28
CA SER A 68 27.51 -9.64 3.03
C SER A 68 26.94 -8.85 1.84
N TRP A 69 27.27 -7.55 1.74
CA TRP A 69 26.83 -6.72 0.61
C TRP A 69 27.16 -7.33 -0.76
N LYS A 70 28.35 -7.92 -0.91
CA LYS A 70 28.78 -8.55 -2.16
C LYS A 70 27.97 -9.80 -2.48
N GLN A 71 27.70 -10.64 -1.48
CA GLN A 71 26.88 -11.84 -1.63
C GLN A 71 25.44 -11.45 -1.96
N LEU A 72 24.86 -10.52 -1.19
CA LEU A 72 23.49 -10.06 -1.36
C LEU A 72 23.27 -9.56 -2.79
N LEU A 73 24.07 -8.59 -3.24
CA LEU A 73 23.94 -8.01 -4.59
C LEU A 73 24.25 -9.03 -5.70
N GLY A 74 25.14 -9.99 -5.45
CA GLY A 74 25.44 -11.06 -6.40
C GLY A 74 24.33 -12.12 -6.52
N SER A 75 23.52 -12.30 -5.47
CA SER A 75 22.42 -13.26 -5.44
C SER A 75 21.11 -12.72 -6.03
N LEU A 76 20.98 -11.40 -6.23
CA LEU A 76 19.73 -10.76 -6.67
C LEU A 76 19.25 -11.20 -8.06
N TYR A 77 20.14 -11.71 -8.91
CA TYR A 77 19.75 -12.23 -10.23
C TYR A 77 18.75 -13.39 -10.12
N TYR A 78 18.77 -14.13 -9.01
CA TYR A 78 17.86 -15.26 -8.76
C TYR A 78 16.58 -14.85 -8.03
N GLU A 79 16.47 -13.59 -7.64
CA GLU A 79 15.38 -13.07 -6.83
C GLU A 79 14.36 -12.31 -7.68
N GLY A 80 13.09 -12.33 -7.26
CA GLY A 80 12.01 -11.61 -7.96
C GLY A 80 11.96 -10.12 -7.64
N HIS A 81 12.54 -9.69 -6.51
CA HIS A 81 12.45 -8.31 -6.04
C HIS A 81 13.62 -7.43 -6.55
N PRO A 82 13.38 -6.14 -6.82
CA PRO A 82 14.43 -5.23 -7.25
C PRO A 82 15.48 -5.01 -6.15
N ALA A 83 16.72 -4.73 -6.55
CA ALA A 83 17.84 -4.53 -5.62
C ALA A 83 17.57 -3.50 -4.51
N LEU A 84 16.79 -2.45 -4.82
CA LEU A 84 16.40 -1.42 -3.86
C LEU A 84 15.70 -2.02 -2.62
N TRP A 85 14.90 -3.07 -2.80
CA TRP A 85 14.21 -3.75 -1.71
C TRP A 85 15.19 -4.38 -0.71
N TYR A 86 16.18 -5.11 -1.20
CA TYR A 86 17.18 -5.77 -0.36
C TYR A 86 18.13 -4.77 0.31
N VAL A 87 18.50 -3.68 -0.39
CA VAL A 87 19.30 -2.60 0.20
C VAL A 87 18.53 -1.92 1.34
N TYR A 88 17.24 -1.67 1.15
CA TYR A 88 16.35 -1.14 2.18
C TYR A 88 16.28 -2.06 3.40
N LEU A 89 16.01 -3.36 3.20
CA LEU A 89 15.98 -4.34 4.28
C LEU A 89 17.33 -4.48 4.99
N LYS A 90 18.46 -4.41 4.26
CA LYS A 90 19.80 -4.46 4.86
C LYS A 90 20.00 -3.34 5.88
N GLY A 91 19.51 -2.13 5.57
CA GLY A 91 19.49 -1.01 6.52
C GLY A 91 18.68 -1.33 7.78
N TRP A 92 17.48 -1.87 7.62
CA TRP A 92 16.62 -2.27 8.75
C TRP A 92 17.22 -3.37 9.62
N THR A 93 17.89 -4.37 9.03
CA THR A 93 18.57 -5.41 9.81
C THR A 93 19.70 -4.83 10.67
N GLY A 94 20.45 -3.86 10.14
CA GLY A 94 21.50 -3.18 10.89
C GLY A 94 20.95 -2.29 12.00
N LEU A 95 19.88 -1.53 11.71
CA LEU A 95 19.21 -0.69 12.69
C LEU A 95 18.59 -1.53 13.82
N GLY A 96 17.86 -2.60 13.47
CA GLY A 96 17.24 -3.51 14.42
C GLY A 96 18.28 -4.14 15.35
N ALA A 97 19.40 -4.62 14.80
CA ALA A 97 20.51 -5.16 15.60
C ALA A 97 21.14 -4.10 16.52
N ALA A 98 21.32 -2.86 16.04
CA ALA A 98 21.91 -1.79 16.84
C ALA A 98 21.01 -1.31 18.00
N VAL A 99 19.69 -1.33 17.80
CA VAL A 99 18.70 -0.88 18.79
C VAL A 99 18.20 -2.04 19.68
N GLY A 100 18.47 -3.29 19.29
CA GLY A 100 18.00 -4.48 20.01
C GLY A 100 16.56 -4.87 19.72
N TRP A 101 16.05 -4.53 18.54
CA TRP A 101 14.72 -4.96 18.09
C TRP A 101 14.74 -6.40 17.60
N SER A 102 13.60 -7.09 17.73
CA SER A 102 13.42 -8.38 17.10
C SER A 102 13.35 -8.25 15.58
N ASP A 103 13.72 -9.31 14.89
CA ASP A 103 13.61 -9.40 13.43
C ASP A 103 12.19 -9.18 12.93
N VAL A 104 11.21 -9.80 13.60
CA VAL A 104 9.78 -9.63 13.29
C VAL A 104 9.39 -8.15 13.40
N PHE A 105 9.74 -7.50 14.51
CA PHE A 105 9.39 -6.09 14.71
C PHE A 105 10.06 -5.20 13.65
N SER A 106 11.32 -5.47 13.32
CA SER A 106 12.08 -4.68 12.36
C SER A 106 11.54 -4.86 10.93
N LEU A 107 11.24 -6.09 10.51
CA LEU A 107 10.64 -6.39 9.21
C LEU A 107 9.25 -5.79 9.08
N GLN A 108 8.38 -5.97 10.08
CA GLN A 108 7.04 -5.39 10.06
C GLN A 108 7.06 -3.85 10.06
N SER A 109 8.01 -3.24 10.77
CA SER A 109 8.23 -1.78 10.72
C SER A 109 8.68 -1.33 9.34
N ALA A 110 9.57 -2.09 8.69
CA ALA A 110 10.02 -1.83 7.34
C ALA A 110 8.86 -1.88 6.32
N HIS A 111 7.98 -2.89 6.40
CA HIS A 111 6.78 -2.97 5.56
C HIS A 111 5.80 -1.83 5.84
N THR A 112 5.54 -1.55 7.12
CA THR A 112 4.59 -0.52 7.53
C THR A 112 5.02 0.86 7.04
N LEU A 113 6.31 1.17 7.04
CA LEU A 113 6.82 2.45 6.53
C LEU A 113 6.55 2.62 5.02
N VAL A 114 6.82 1.60 4.22
CA VAL A 114 6.57 1.65 2.76
C VAL A 114 5.08 1.73 2.47
N ALA A 115 4.26 0.95 3.17
CA ALA A 115 2.81 0.97 3.05
C ALA A 115 2.23 2.35 3.44
N ALA A 116 2.67 2.92 4.56
CA ALA A 116 2.26 4.26 5.01
C ALA A 116 2.57 5.34 3.96
N ALA A 117 3.77 5.28 3.35
CA ALA A 117 4.14 6.20 2.28
C ALA A 117 3.24 6.04 1.04
N ALA A 118 2.97 4.80 0.61
CA ALA A 118 2.08 4.53 -0.51
C ALA A 118 0.65 5.04 -0.25
N TYR A 119 0.11 4.80 0.94
CA TYR A 119 -1.22 5.25 1.34
C TYR A 119 -1.30 6.77 1.49
N ALA A 120 -0.23 7.43 1.94
CA ALA A 120 -0.15 8.89 1.95
C ALA A 120 -0.19 9.46 0.52
N VAL A 121 0.55 8.86 -0.43
CA VAL A 121 0.50 9.26 -1.83
C VAL A 121 -0.90 9.05 -2.41
N LEU A 122 -1.53 7.91 -2.15
CA LEU A 122 -2.91 7.61 -2.58
C LEU A 122 -3.90 8.66 -2.07
N LEU A 123 -3.86 8.98 -0.77
CA LEU A 123 -4.85 9.87 -0.17
C LEU A 123 -4.63 11.33 -0.55
N PHE A 124 -3.38 11.81 -0.45
CA PHE A 124 -3.05 13.23 -0.54
C PHE A 124 -2.58 13.69 -1.93
N ARG A 125 -2.03 12.81 -2.76
CA ARG A 125 -1.43 13.20 -4.05
C ARG A 125 -2.21 12.70 -5.26
N MET A 126 -2.82 11.52 -5.19
CA MET A 126 -3.54 10.96 -6.34
C MET A 126 -4.83 11.72 -6.64
N ARG A 127 -5.08 11.89 -7.94
CA ARG A 127 -6.26 12.56 -8.51
C ARG A 127 -7.43 11.59 -8.70
N LEU A 128 -7.82 10.92 -7.61
CA LEU A 128 -8.94 9.98 -7.56
C LEU A 128 -10.09 10.54 -6.71
N PRO A 129 -11.36 10.16 -7.00
CA PRO A 129 -12.46 10.50 -6.13
C PRO A 129 -12.29 9.84 -4.75
N LEU A 130 -12.74 10.53 -3.70
CA LEU A 130 -12.48 10.12 -2.30
C LEU A 130 -13.00 8.71 -2.00
N TRP A 131 -14.17 8.36 -2.51
CA TRP A 131 -14.76 7.04 -2.29
C TRP A 131 -13.88 5.90 -2.82
N LEU A 132 -13.21 6.08 -3.97
CA LEU A 132 -12.27 5.09 -4.50
C LEU A 132 -11.03 4.97 -3.62
N LYS A 133 -10.50 6.10 -3.12
CA LYS A 133 -9.36 6.09 -2.21
C LYS A 133 -9.69 5.34 -0.92
N ILE A 134 -10.87 5.60 -0.34
CA ILE A 134 -11.34 4.91 0.86
C ILE A 134 -11.57 3.42 0.58
N ALA A 135 -12.20 3.07 -0.55
CA ALA A 135 -12.42 1.68 -0.93
C ALA A 135 -11.11 0.90 -1.11
N VAL A 136 -10.07 1.54 -1.67
CA VAL A 136 -8.74 0.94 -1.76
C VAL A 136 -8.13 0.76 -0.37
N LEU A 137 -8.13 1.81 0.48
CA LEU A 137 -7.53 1.76 1.81
C LEU A 137 -8.19 0.72 2.73
N LEU A 138 -9.51 0.59 2.67
CA LEU A 138 -10.28 -0.39 3.45
C LEU A 138 -10.49 -1.71 2.71
N GLY A 139 -9.80 -1.91 1.59
CA GLY A 139 -9.88 -3.11 0.78
C GLY A 139 -9.11 -4.29 1.38
N TYR A 140 -9.17 -5.41 0.66
CA TYR A 140 -8.49 -6.64 1.06
C TYR A 140 -6.97 -6.48 1.16
N TYR A 141 -6.34 -5.95 0.11
CA TYR A 141 -4.88 -5.89 0.04
C TYR A 141 -4.25 -5.11 1.20
N PRO A 142 -4.70 -3.90 1.57
CA PRO A 142 -4.08 -3.22 2.71
C PRO A 142 -4.29 -3.88 4.07
N LEU A 143 -5.29 -4.75 4.25
CA LEU A 143 -5.60 -5.32 5.56
C LEU A 143 -5.04 -6.73 5.72
N PHE A 144 -4.95 -7.50 4.64
CA PHE A 144 -4.64 -8.93 4.69
C PHE A 144 -3.34 -9.32 3.97
N GLU A 145 -2.81 -8.46 3.10
CA GLU A 145 -1.53 -8.66 2.42
C GLU A 145 -0.49 -7.67 3.02
#